data_AF-A0AAU5RU63-F1
#
_entry.id   AF-A0AAU5RU63-F1
#
_cell.length_a   1.000
_cell.length_b   1.000
_cell.length_c   1.000
_cell.angle_alpha   90.00
_cell.angle_beta   90.00
_cell.angle_gamma   90.00
#
_symmetry.space_group_name_H-M   'P 1'
#
loop_
_entity.id
_entity.type
_entity.pdbx_description
1 polymer ?
#
loop_
_entity_poly.entity_id
_entity_poly.type
_entity_poly.pdbx_seq_one_letter_code
_entity_poly.pdbx_strand_id
1 'polypeptide(L)'
;MTSTTTQHETPAEAEHDHLYEGKTITLDELAAHLSSVDLLLRQLARAAETPATPVELEPTIDSLRSLAGQAKEHAQRLAFLARIVEGDVPLATTFPGGDPWGAAAVDTDRDDYGGPAVIPTQWQLIRVARDAPKTGATTYPEGMAAVPRSVLIAWESKTAMARRNRERNAAVEREVLVIECGRCEAQPGEQCKTSKGWAAEQAHTGRRREAEARVDARLGYLGPNPVALPDA
;
A
#
# COMPACT_ATOMS: atom_id res chain seq x y z
N MET A 1 0.85 4.34 31.06
CA MET A 1 1.60 5.12 30.05
C MET A 1 1.51 4.36 28.74
N THR A 2 0.57 4.73 27.90
CA THR A 2 0.43 4.19 26.54
C THR A 2 1.48 4.86 25.68
N SER A 3 2.56 4.14 25.38
CA SER A 3 3.48 4.54 24.32
C SER A 3 2.71 4.45 23.00
N THR A 4 2.21 5.59 22.53
CA THR A 4 1.78 5.73 21.16
C THR A 4 3.04 5.68 20.30
N THR A 5 3.38 4.49 19.80
CA THR A 5 4.39 4.34 18.76
C THR A 5 3.82 4.97 17.51
N THR A 6 4.01 6.27 17.33
CA THR A 6 3.91 6.89 16.01
C THR A 6 5.03 6.27 15.16
N GLN A 7 4.67 5.30 14.32
CA GLN A 7 5.50 4.87 13.21
C GLN A 7 5.63 6.08 12.27
N HIS A 8 6.60 6.93 12.56
CA HIS A 8 7.05 7.94 11.61
C HIS A 8 7.89 7.22 10.58
N GLU A 9 7.40 7.17 9.34
CA GLU A 9 8.20 6.80 8.17
C GLU A 9 9.48 7.63 8.23
N THR A 10 10.62 6.97 8.38
CA THR A 10 11.91 7.68 8.47
C THR A 10 12.34 8.13 7.08
N PRO A 11 13.17 9.18 6.93
CA PRO A 11 13.72 9.54 5.62
C PRO A 11 14.42 8.37 4.90
N ALA A 12 14.97 7.41 5.67
CA ALA A 12 15.58 6.20 5.13
C ALA A 12 14.57 5.23 4.49
N GLU A 13 13.31 5.20 4.93
CA GLU A 13 12.28 4.37 4.29
C GLU A 13 11.84 4.92 2.92
N ALA A 14 12.00 6.22 2.70
CA ALA A 14 11.75 6.85 1.40
C ALA A 14 12.91 6.63 0.41
N GLU A 15 14.09 6.22 0.89
CA GLU A 15 15.27 5.97 0.06
C GLU A 15 15.32 4.49 -0.37
N HIS A 16 14.62 4.19 -1.45
CA HIS A 16 14.49 2.82 -1.96
C HIS A 16 15.10 2.61 -3.37
N ASP A 17 15.74 3.62 -3.95
CA ASP A 17 16.32 3.54 -5.30
C ASP A 17 17.39 2.43 -5.43
N HIS A 18 18.04 2.06 -4.32
CA HIS A 18 19.01 0.97 -4.28
C HIS A 18 18.38 -0.43 -4.41
N LEU A 19 17.05 -0.55 -4.36
CA LEU A 19 16.34 -1.83 -4.39
C LEU A 19 15.97 -2.28 -5.82
N TYR A 20 16.11 -1.44 -6.84
CA TYR A 20 15.71 -1.78 -8.21
C TYR A 20 16.59 -1.10 -9.26
N GLU A 21 16.76 -1.74 -10.41
CA GLU A 21 17.55 -1.18 -11.52
C GLU A 21 16.71 -0.25 -12.42
N GLY A 22 15.40 -0.47 -12.45
CA GLY A 22 14.46 0.23 -13.32
C GLY A 22 13.91 1.53 -12.72
N LYS A 23 12.72 1.93 -13.18
CA LYS A 23 11.97 3.08 -12.61
C LYS A 23 11.17 2.71 -11.37
N THR A 24 10.84 1.43 -11.23
CA THR A 24 9.98 0.87 -10.19
C THR A 24 10.43 -0.55 -9.91
N ILE A 25 10.30 -0.99 -8.66
CA ILE A 25 10.61 -2.37 -8.28
C ILE A 25 9.68 -3.38 -8.96
N THR A 26 10.27 -4.47 -9.44
CA THR A 26 9.57 -5.62 -10.03
C THR A 26 9.24 -6.68 -8.97
N LEU A 27 8.35 -7.62 -9.30
CA LEU A 27 8.01 -8.74 -8.41
C LEU A 27 9.20 -9.68 -8.20
N ASP A 28 10.05 -9.86 -9.22
CA ASP A 28 11.27 -10.67 -9.12
C ASP A 28 12.33 -10.00 -8.25
N GLU A 29 12.54 -8.69 -8.38
CA GLU A 29 13.44 -7.95 -7.50
C GLU A 29 12.96 -8.05 -6.04
N LEU A 30 11.66 -7.88 -5.77
CA LEU A 30 11.09 -8.09 -4.43
C LEU A 30 11.34 -9.52 -3.92
N ALA A 31 11.12 -10.54 -4.76
CA ALA A 31 11.34 -11.94 -4.39
C ALA A 31 12.82 -12.23 -4.09
N ALA A 32 13.74 -11.64 -4.87
CA ALA A 32 15.18 -11.75 -4.69
C ALA A 32 15.65 -11.09 -3.37
N HIS A 33 15.14 -9.90 -3.07
CA HIS A 33 15.43 -9.21 -1.80
C HIS A 33 14.94 -10.00 -0.59
N LEU A 34 13.71 -10.51 -0.63
CA LEU A 34 13.17 -11.33 0.46
C LEU A 34 13.92 -12.67 0.63
N SER A 35 14.38 -13.27 -0.46
CA SER A 35 15.25 -14.46 -0.40
C SER A 35 16.59 -14.14 0.28
N SER A 36 17.14 -12.95 0.02
CA SER A 36 18.36 -12.47 0.67
C SER A 36 18.14 -12.21 2.17
N VAL A 37 16.97 -11.67 2.55
CA VAL A 37 16.56 -11.47 3.95
C VAL A 37 16.39 -12.80 4.68
N ASP A 38 15.75 -13.82 4.08
CA ASP A 38 15.67 -15.18 4.66
C ASP A 38 17.06 -15.73 4.98
N LEU A 39 18.00 -15.63 4.03
CA LEU A 39 19.38 -16.08 4.24
C LEU A 39 20.06 -15.33 5.39
N LEU A 40 19.97 -13.99 5.40
CA LEU A 40 20.60 -13.17 6.43
C LEU A 40 20.04 -13.48 7.82
N LEU A 41 18.72 -13.62 7.96
CA LEU A 41 18.09 -13.97 9.24
C LEU A 41 18.54 -15.34 9.75
N ARG A 42 18.70 -16.34 8.87
CA ARG A 42 19.26 -17.65 9.24
C ARG A 42 20.72 -17.55 9.66
N GLN A 43 21.52 -16.74 8.96
CA GLN A 43 22.92 -16.50 9.31
C GLN A 43 23.05 -15.83 10.67
N LEU A 44 22.20 -14.85 10.98
CA LEU A 44 22.14 -14.20 12.29
C LEU A 44 21.73 -15.19 13.39
N ALA A 45 20.68 -15.98 13.15
CA ALA A 45 20.26 -17.02 14.10
C ALA A 45 21.40 -18.01 14.38
N ARG A 46 22.12 -18.42 13.34
CA ARG A 46 23.28 -19.32 13.46
C ARG A 46 24.45 -18.68 14.22
N ALA A 47 24.76 -17.42 13.93
CA ALA A 47 25.83 -16.71 14.64
C ALA A 47 25.48 -16.50 16.13
N ALA A 48 24.21 -16.28 16.45
CA ALA A 48 23.72 -16.12 17.81
C ALA A 48 23.75 -17.41 18.65
N GLU A 49 23.97 -18.59 18.06
CA GLU A 49 24.20 -19.84 18.80
C GLU A 49 25.50 -19.81 19.62
N THR A 50 26.47 -18.96 19.23
CA THR A 50 27.76 -18.81 19.91
C THR A 50 28.12 -17.32 20.06
N PRO A 51 27.41 -16.57 20.91
CA PRO A 51 27.64 -15.14 21.06
C PRO A 51 28.99 -14.88 21.75
N ALA A 52 29.63 -13.76 21.40
CA ALA A 52 30.90 -13.35 22.02
C ALA A 52 30.76 -13.12 23.54
N THR A 53 29.58 -12.68 23.99
CA THR A 53 29.21 -12.58 25.40
C THR A 53 28.24 -13.73 25.73
N PRO A 54 28.51 -14.56 26.75
CA PRO A 54 27.70 -15.73 27.07
C PRO A 54 26.35 -15.33 27.68
N VAL A 55 25.36 -15.13 26.81
CA VAL A 55 23.96 -14.83 27.15
C VAL A 55 23.09 -15.87 26.47
N GLU A 56 22.07 -16.36 27.19
CA GLU A 56 21.08 -17.28 26.62
C GLU A 56 20.16 -16.51 25.66
N LEU A 57 20.12 -16.95 24.40
CA LEU A 57 19.44 -16.27 23.29
C LEU A 57 18.44 -17.19 22.56
N GLU A 58 18.14 -18.38 23.06
CA GLU A 58 17.21 -19.35 22.45
C GLU A 58 15.91 -18.69 21.92
N PRO A 59 15.16 -17.87 22.69
CA PRO A 59 13.93 -17.26 22.18
C PRO A 59 14.17 -16.31 20.99
N THR A 60 15.30 -15.60 20.98
CA THR A 60 15.68 -14.70 19.88
C THR A 60 16.10 -15.50 18.65
N ILE A 61 16.86 -16.58 18.81
CA ILE A 61 17.27 -17.48 17.72
C ILE A 61 16.04 -18.06 17.02
N ASP A 62 15.06 -18.54 17.79
CA ASP A 62 13.84 -19.11 17.24
C ASP A 62 12.95 -18.06 16.55
N SER A 63 12.90 -16.84 17.10
CA SER A 63 12.23 -15.71 16.44
C SER A 63 12.87 -15.38 15.08
N LEU A 64 14.20 -15.32 15.00
CA LEU A 64 14.93 -15.07 13.76
C LEU A 64 14.66 -16.17 12.72
N ARG A 65 14.64 -17.44 13.12
CA ARG A 65 14.32 -18.57 12.24
C ARG A 65 12.87 -18.52 11.76
N SER A 66 11.94 -18.11 12.61
CA SER A 66 10.53 -17.93 12.24
C SER A 66 10.35 -16.81 11.21
N LEU A 67 10.98 -15.65 11.45
CA LEU A 67 10.98 -14.52 10.51
C LEU A 67 11.61 -14.90 9.17
N ALA A 68 12.69 -15.68 9.18
CA ALA A 68 13.29 -16.22 7.96
C ALA A 68 12.30 -17.09 7.17
N GLY A 69 11.58 -17.99 7.86
CA GLY A 69 10.51 -18.79 7.26
C GLY A 69 9.43 -17.94 6.58
N GLN A 70 8.97 -16.89 7.25
CA GLN A 70 7.98 -15.96 6.68
C GLN A 70 8.53 -15.22 5.45
N ALA A 71 9.77 -14.71 5.52
CA ALA A 71 10.42 -14.06 4.38
C ALA A 71 10.53 -14.99 3.17
N LYS A 72 10.90 -16.26 3.40
CA LYS A 72 10.94 -17.29 2.37
C LYS A 72 9.57 -17.53 1.73
N GLU A 73 8.50 -17.66 2.52
CA GLU A 73 7.14 -17.85 2.00
C GLU A 73 6.69 -16.67 1.15
N HIS A 74 7.01 -15.44 1.57
CA HIS A 74 6.73 -14.24 0.79
C HIS A 74 7.55 -14.21 -0.51
N ALA A 75 8.83 -14.53 -0.46
CA ALA A 75 9.68 -14.61 -1.65
C ALA A 75 9.14 -15.59 -2.69
N GLN A 76 8.77 -16.81 -2.27
CA GLN A 76 8.20 -17.84 -3.14
C GLN A 76 6.88 -17.38 -3.77
N ARG A 77 6.04 -16.68 -3.00
CA ARG A 77 4.77 -16.14 -3.49
C ARG A 77 4.99 -15.05 -4.54
N LEU A 78 5.92 -14.13 -4.30
CA LEU A 78 6.22 -13.05 -5.25
C LEU A 78 6.86 -13.59 -6.53
N ALA A 79 7.75 -14.58 -6.43
CA ALA A 79 8.31 -15.27 -7.61
C ALA A 79 7.21 -15.99 -8.43
N PHE A 80 6.22 -16.59 -7.77
CA PHE A 80 5.08 -17.18 -8.49
C PHE A 80 4.20 -16.11 -9.15
N LEU A 81 3.98 -14.97 -8.48
CA LEU A 81 3.25 -13.83 -9.06
C LEU A 81 3.99 -13.20 -10.24
N ALA A 82 5.32 -13.13 -10.20
CA ALA A 82 6.13 -12.65 -11.33
C ALA A 82 5.87 -13.48 -12.57
N ARG A 83 5.97 -14.81 -12.46
CA ARG A 83 5.64 -15.75 -13.55
C ARG A 83 4.21 -15.60 -14.06
N ILE A 84 3.23 -15.32 -13.18
CA ILE A 84 1.86 -15.01 -13.61
C ILE A 84 1.84 -13.75 -14.48
N VAL A 85 2.45 -12.66 -14.01
CA VAL A 85 2.45 -11.35 -14.68
C VAL A 85 3.20 -11.38 -16.01
N GLU A 86 4.26 -12.19 -16.10
CA GLU A 86 5.03 -12.42 -17.33
C GLU A 86 4.27 -13.28 -18.36
N GLY A 87 3.22 -13.99 -17.94
CA GLY A 87 2.39 -14.82 -18.81
C GLY A 87 2.80 -16.30 -18.86
N ASP A 88 3.77 -16.73 -18.04
CA ASP A 88 4.22 -18.12 -17.94
C ASP A 88 3.19 -19.05 -17.30
N VAL A 89 2.23 -18.48 -16.57
CA VAL A 89 1.18 -19.23 -15.88
C VAL A 89 -0.17 -18.91 -16.50
N PRO A 90 -0.88 -19.91 -17.05
CA PRO A 90 -2.22 -19.69 -17.60
C PRO A 90 -3.20 -19.33 -16.48
N LEU A 91 -4.17 -18.48 -16.80
CA LEU A 91 -5.20 -17.96 -15.91
C LEU A 91 -6.59 -18.29 -16.45
N ALA A 92 -7.54 -18.56 -15.55
CA ALA A 92 -8.95 -18.55 -15.90
C ALA A 92 -9.37 -17.15 -16.39
N THR A 93 -10.29 -17.08 -17.36
CA THR A 93 -10.80 -15.82 -17.90
C THR A 93 -11.74 -15.08 -16.94
N THR A 94 -12.25 -15.77 -15.92
CA THR A 94 -13.16 -15.24 -14.89
C THR A 94 -12.79 -15.79 -13.51
N PHE A 95 -13.26 -15.11 -12.47
CA PHE A 95 -13.20 -15.61 -11.10
C PHE A 95 -14.17 -16.78 -10.88
N PRO A 96 -14.06 -17.53 -9.76
CA PRO A 96 -14.96 -18.64 -9.45
C PRO A 96 -16.45 -18.29 -9.39
N GLY A 97 -16.80 -17.01 -9.22
CA GLY A 97 -18.19 -16.51 -9.27
C GLY A 97 -18.67 -16.07 -10.67
N GLY A 98 -17.85 -16.21 -11.70
CA GLY A 98 -18.15 -15.77 -13.07
C GLY A 98 -17.75 -14.33 -13.39
N ASP A 99 -17.41 -13.53 -12.37
CA ASP A 99 -16.96 -12.16 -12.57
C ASP A 99 -15.70 -12.06 -13.47
N PRO A 100 -15.67 -11.11 -14.43
CA PRO A 100 -14.50 -10.87 -15.25
C PRO A 100 -13.40 -10.15 -14.47
N TRP A 101 -12.20 -10.14 -15.04
CA TRP A 101 -11.06 -9.35 -14.59
C TRP A 101 -10.34 -8.67 -15.74
N GLY A 102 -9.45 -7.74 -15.44
CA GLY A 102 -8.65 -7.05 -16.45
C GLY A 102 -9.51 -6.18 -17.36
N ALA A 103 -9.23 -6.23 -18.66
CA ALA A 103 -9.96 -5.45 -19.66
C ALA A 103 -11.45 -5.82 -19.72
N ALA A 104 -11.80 -7.08 -19.49
CA ALA A 104 -13.19 -7.54 -19.50
C ALA A 104 -14.02 -7.01 -18.31
N ALA A 105 -13.37 -6.48 -17.28
CA ALA A 105 -14.02 -5.85 -16.13
C ALA A 105 -14.15 -4.33 -16.25
N VAL A 106 -13.63 -3.73 -17.33
CA VAL A 106 -13.80 -2.30 -17.62
C VAL A 106 -15.28 -2.11 -17.95
N ASP A 107 -15.98 -1.28 -17.16
CA ASP A 107 -17.43 -0.99 -17.25
C ASP A 107 -18.38 -2.07 -16.68
N THR A 108 -17.88 -2.99 -15.85
CA THR A 108 -18.74 -3.92 -15.09
C THR A 108 -18.80 -3.51 -13.62
N ASP A 109 -20.01 -3.39 -13.07
CA ASP A 109 -20.19 -3.39 -11.61
C ASP A 109 -20.15 -4.84 -11.10
N ARG A 110 -19.49 -5.09 -9.97
CA ARG A 110 -19.41 -6.40 -9.32
C ARG A 110 -20.14 -6.38 -7.98
N ASP A 111 -20.95 -7.40 -7.75
CA ASP A 111 -21.70 -7.55 -6.50
C ASP A 111 -20.83 -8.13 -5.36
N ASP A 112 -19.91 -9.06 -5.66
CA ASP A 112 -19.26 -9.90 -4.63
C ASP A 112 -17.89 -9.41 -4.13
N TYR A 113 -17.20 -8.51 -4.84
CA TYR A 113 -15.79 -8.20 -4.59
C TYR A 113 -15.44 -6.71 -4.50
N GLY A 114 -16.45 -5.82 -4.44
CA GLY A 114 -16.25 -4.38 -4.30
C GLY A 114 -15.62 -3.74 -5.55
N GLY A 115 -16.47 -3.36 -6.52
CA GLY A 115 -16.05 -2.64 -7.72
C GLY A 115 -15.39 -3.49 -8.81
N PRO A 116 -15.11 -2.90 -9.99
CA PRO A 116 -14.53 -3.62 -11.13
C PRO A 116 -13.11 -4.10 -10.82
N ALA A 117 -12.83 -5.40 -11.00
CA ALA A 117 -11.48 -5.95 -10.83
C ALA A 117 -10.62 -5.79 -12.08
N VAL A 118 -10.48 -4.54 -12.52
CA VAL A 118 -9.59 -4.18 -13.62
C VAL A 118 -8.14 -4.51 -13.26
N ILE A 119 -7.74 -4.29 -12.00
CA ILE A 119 -6.41 -4.67 -11.48
C ILE A 119 -6.62 -5.66 -10.34
N PRO A 120 -6.47 -6.97 -10.58
CA PRO A 120 -6.67 -7.99 -9.56
C PRO A 120 -5.65 -7.88 -8.41
N THR A 121 -6.08 -8.23 -7.21
CA THR A 121 -5.18 -8.41 -6.06
C THR A 121 -4.28 -9.64 -6.24
N GLN A 122 -3.19 -9.73 -5.47
CA GLN A 122 -2.30 -10.90 -5.49
C GLN A 122 -3.06 -12.23 -5.29
N TRP A 123 -4.04 -12.25 -4.38
CA TRP A 123 -4.78 -13.45 -4.04
C TRP A 123 -5.79 -13.84 -5.12
N GLN A 124 -6.39 -12.84 -5.76
CA GLN A 124 -7.23 -13.03 -6.94
C GLN A 124 -6.43 -13.63 -8.10
N LEU A 125 -5.22 -13.14 -8.38
CA LEU A 125 -4.34 -13.71 -9.41
C LEU A 125 -3.96 -15.16 -9.12
N ILE A 126 -3.50 -15.44 -7.89
CA ILE A 126 -3.16 -16.80 -7.47
C ILE A 126 -4.38 -17.72 -7.61
N ARG A 127 -5.58 -17.21 -7.29
CA ARG A 127 -6.81 -17.98 -7.40
C ARG A 127 -7.15 -18.33 -8.85
N VAL A 128 -7.14 -17.35 -9.77
CA VAL A 128 -7.45 -17.62 -11.19
C VAL A 128 -6.37 -18.43 -11.89
N ALA A 129 -5.11 -18.36 -11.43
CA ALA A 129 -4.04 -19.25 -11.87
C ALA A 129 -4.30 -20.71 -11.47
N ARG A 130 -4.73 -20.92 -10.22
CA ARG A 130 -5.02 -22.28 -9.71
C ARG A 130 -6.24 -22.90 -10.39
N ASP A 131 -7.23 -22.07 -10.71
CA ASP A 131 -8.50 -22.52 -11.28
C ASP A 131 -8.49 -22.47 -12.84
N ALA A 132 -7.33 -22.23 -13.46
CA ALA A 132 -7.18 -22.11 -14.90
C ALA A 132 -7.53 -23.44 -15.62
N PRO A 133 -8.41 -23.42 -16.64
CA PRO A 133 -8.75 -24.61 -17.40
C PRO A 133 -7.62 -25.03 -18.34
N LYS A 134 -7.57 -26.33 -18.71
CA LYS A 134 -6.59 -26.83 -19.69
C LYS A 134 -6.76 -26.24 -21.09
N THR A 135 -7.96 -25.78 -21.43
CA THR A 135 -8.33 -25.19 -22.72
C THR A 135 -9.16 -23.93 -22.45
N GLY A 136 -8.94 -22.86 -23.22
CA GLY A 136 -9.66 -21.59 -23.05
C GLY A 136 -9.16 -20.75 -21.87
N ALA A 137 -7.96 -21.02 -21.36
CA ALA A 137 -7.27 -20.11 -20.45
C ALA A 137 -6.67 -18.93 -21.23
N THR A 138 -6.31 -17.87 -20.50
CA THR A 138 -5.61 -16.68 -21.00
C THR A 138 -4.35 -16.43 -20.18
N THR A 139 -3.56 -15.42 -20.51
CA THR A 139 -2.41 -14.97 -19.71
C THR A 139 -2.67 -13.58 -19.10
N TYR A 140 -1.87 -13.19 -18.10
CA TYR A 140 -1.99 -11.85 -17.51
C TYR A 140 -1.80 -10.73 -18.54
N PRO A 141 -0.76 -10.74 -19.42
CA PRO A 141 -0.62 -9.73 -20.45
C PRO A 141 -1.81 -9.63 -21.41
N GLU A 142 -2.38 -10.77 -21.80
CA GLU A 142 -3.58 -10.81 -22.67
C GLU A 142 -4.81 -10.22 -21.98
N GLY A 143 -5.10 -10.64 -20.74
CA GLY A 143 -6.24 -10.13 -19.98
C GLY A 143 -6.16 -8.63 -19.67
N MET A 144 -4.94 -8.09 -19.58
CA MET A 144 -4.69 -6.66 -19.32
C MET A 144 -4.53 -5.80 -20.59
N ALA A 145 -4.36 -6.41 -21.77
CA ALA A 145 -3.92 -5.71 -22.99
C ALA A 145 -4.82 -4.53 -23.40
N ALA A 146 -6.13 -4.66 -23.18
CA ALA A 146 -7.12 -3.63 -23.53
C ALA A 146 -7.55 -2.75 -22.34
N VAL A 147 -6.90 -2.86 -21.17
CA VAL A 147 -7.15 -1.95 -20.05
C VAL A 147 -6.73 -0.53 -20.45
N PRO A 148 -7.61 0.48 -20.30
CA PRO A 148 -7.27 1.85 -20.67
C PRO A 148 -6.01 2.33 -19.96
N ARG A 149 -5.07 2.91 -20.72
CA ARG A 149 -3.82 3.43 -20.17
C ARG A 149 -4.03 4.47 -19.06
N SER A 150 -5.12 5.24 -19.14
CA SER A 150 -5.53 6.18 -18.09
C SER A 150 -5.77 5.49 -16.75
N VAL A 151 -6.39 4.30 -16.75
CA VAL A 151 -6.61 3.49 -15.54
C VAL A 151 -5.28 3.01 -14.98
N LEU A 152 -4.38 2.52 -15.83
CA LEU A 152 -3.06 2.04 -15.39
C LEU A 152 -2.17 3.16 -14.82
N ILE A 153 -2.20 4.35 -15.43
CA ILE A 153 -1.42 5.52 -14.96
C ILE A 153 -2.01 6.08 -13.66
N ALA A 154 -3.34 6.12 -13.53
CA ALA A 154 -4.00 6.63 -12.33
C ALA A 154 -4.00 5.63 -11.18
N TRP A 155 -3.67 4.36 -11.43
CA TRP A 155 -3.69 3.34 -10.41
C TRP A 155 -2.58 3.57 -9.38
N GLU A 156 -3.00 3.53 -8.12
CA GLU A 156 -2.15 3.62 -6.95
C GLU A 156 -2.62 2.53 -5.97
N SER A 157 -1.68 1.87 -5.29
CA SER A 157 -2.02 0.89 -4.25
C SER A 157 -2.79 1.55 -3.10
N LYS A 158 -3.70 0.79 -2.46
CA LYS A 158 -4.45 1.29 -1.28
C LYS A 158 -3.50 1.82 -0.19
N THR A 159 -2.34 1.19 -0.02
CA THR A 159 -1.30 1.61 0.95
C THR A 159 -0.70 2.97 0.58
N ALA A 160 -0.33 3.17 -0.68
CA ALA A 160 0.23 4.45 -1.14
C ALA A 160 -0.81 5.58 -1.06
N MET A 161 -2.06 5.31 -1.43
CA MET A 161 -3.17 6.25 -1.24
C MET A 161 -3.38 6.60 0.24
N ALA A 162 -3.35 5.60 1.13
CA ALA A 162 -3.46 5.85 2.57
C ALA A 162 -2.32 6.72 3.10
N ARG A 163 -1.09 6.50 2.64
CA ARG A 163 0.06 7.36 2.97
C ARG A 163 -0.15 8.79 2.47
N ARG A 164 -0.48 8.97 1.19
CA ARG A 164 -0.77 10.29 0.59
C ARG A 164 -1.87 11.03 1.36
N ASN A 165 -2.91 10.32 1.79
CA ASN A 165 -3.97 10.88 2.63
C ASN A 165 -3.47 11.29 4.02
N ARG A 166 -2.60 10.50 4.66
CA ARG A 166 -1.96 10.89 5.94
C ARG A 166 -1.11 12.14 5.78
N GLU A 167 -0.27 12.19 4.75
CA GLU A 167 0.60 13.34 4.44
C GLU A 167 -0.23 14.60 4.17
N ARG A 168 -1.30 14.47 3.37
CA ARG A 168 -2.28 15.53 3.12
C ARG A 168 -2.92 16.00 4.43
N ASN A 169 -3.44 15.10 5.25
CA ASN A 169 -4.10 15.46 6.50
C ASN A 169 -3.14 16.18 7.46
N ALA A 170 -1.91 15.71 7.58
CA ALA A 170 -0.87 16.38 8.37
C ALA A 170 -0.53 17.77 7.81
N ALA A 171 -0.51 17.94 6.48
CA ALA A 171 -0.33 19.24 5.85
C ALA A 171 -1.53 20.18 6.11
N VAL A 172 -2.75 19.67 6.07
CA VAL A 172 -3.98 20.42 6.42
C VAL A 172 -3.96 20.87 7.87
N GLU A 173 -3.58 20.00 8.80
CA GLU A 173 -3.48 20.34 10.23
C GLU A 173 -2.47 21.49 10.47
N ARG A 174 -1.34 21.48 9.76
CA ARG A 174 -0.38 22.60 9.79
C ARG A 174 -0.93 23.86 9.15
N GLU A 175 -1.56 23.75 7.98
CA GLU A 175 -2.10 24.89 7.23
C GLU A 175 -3.26 25.56 7.98
N VAL A 176 -4.08 24.80 8.71
CA VAL A 176 -5.13 25.34 9.58
C VAL A 176 -4.55 26.38 10.54
N LEU A 177 -3.38 26.12 11.14
CA LEU A 177 -2.75 27.07 12.05
C LEU A 177 -2.20 28.32 11.36
N VAL A 178 -1.99 28.31 10.04
CA VAL A 178 -1.52 29.49 9.30
C VAL A 178 -2.66 30.47 8.98
N ILE A 179 -3.88 29.96 8.82
CA ILE A 179 -5.06 30.73 8.40
C ILE A 179 -5.72 31.37 9.63
N GLU A 180 -6.14 32.63 9.55
CA GLU A 180 -6.95 33.26 10.59
C GLU A 180 -8.39 32.71 10.61
N CYS A 181 -8.97 32.49 11.79
CA CYS A 181 -10.33 31.99 11.90
C CYS A 181 -11.38 33.12 11.85
N GLY A 182 -12.04 33.33 10.71
CA GLY A 182 -13.14 34.31 10.60
C GLY A 182 -14.37 34.09 11.49
N ARG A 183 -14.46 33.00 12.28
CA ARG A 183 -15.58 32.73 13.22
C ARG A 183 -15.27 33.02 14.68
N CYS A 184 -14.03 32.79 15.11
CA CYS A 184 -13.61 33.00 16.52
C CYS A 184 -12.38 33.89 16.65
N GLU A 185 -11.96 34.50 15.53
CA GLU A 185 -10.85 35.45 15.42
C GLU A 185 -9.50 34.89 15.92
N ALA A 186 -9.39 33.56 16.03
CA ALA A 186 -8.15 32.88 16.36
C ALA A 186 -7.10 33.20 15.28
N GLN A 187 -5.98 33.76 15.75
CA GLN A 187 -4.92 34.27 14.89
C GLN A 187 -4.05 33.13 14.33
N PRO A 188 -3.18 33.42 13.34
CA PRO A 188 -2.15 32.47 12.92
C PRO A 188 -1.31 31.98 14.12
N GLY A 189 -1.12 30.67 14.21
CA GLY A 189 -0.49 29.98 15.33
C GLY A 189 -1.47 29.54 16.44
N GLU A 190 -2.69 30.07 16.47
CA GLU A 190 -3.67 29.75 17.51
C GLU A 190 -4.67 28.67 17.09
N GLN A 191 -4.99 27.78 18.03
CA GLN A 191 -6.13 26.87 17.89
C GLN A 191 -7.46 27.64 17.95
N CYS A 192 -8.47 27.14 17.23
CA CYS A 192 -9.82 27.68 17.35
C CYS A 192 -10.33 27.53 18.78
N LYS A 193 -11.18 28.46 19.22
CA LYS A 193 -11.80 28.42 20.55
C LYS A 193 -13.28 28.04 20.43
N THR A 194 -13.76 27.26 21.39
CA THR A 194 -15.18 26.97 21.59
C THR A 194 -15.92 28.23 22.05
N SER A 195 -17.25 28.20 22.07
CA SER A 195 -18.07 29.32 22.59
C SER A 195 -17.77 29.68 24.06
N LYS A 196 -17.15 28.76 24.81
CA LYS A 196 -16.72 28.94 26.20
C LYS A 196 -15.27 29.42 26.34
N GLY A 197 -14.57 29.69 25.24
CA GLY A 197 -13.19 30.19 25.22
C GLY A 197 -12.09 29.11 25.29
N TRP A 198 -12.44 27.84 25.48
CA TRP A 198 -11.48 26.73 25.50
C TRP A 198 -10.97 26.40 24.10
N ALA A 199 -9.72 25.94 24.00
CA ALA A 199 -9.19 25.39 22.75
C ALA A 199 -10.08 24.23 22.26
N ALA A 200 -10.49 24.30 21.00
CA ALA A 200 -11.30 23.29 20.35
C ALA A 200 -10.39 22.20 19.78
N GLU A 201 -10.78 20.93 19.94
CA GLU A 201 -10.08 19.79 19.35
C GLU A 201 -10.05 19.87 17.81
N GLN A 202 -11.04 20.53 17.21
CA GLN A 202 -11.13 20.74 15.77
C GLN A 202 -11.30 22.22 15.43
N ALA A 203 -10.68 22.64 14.34
CA ALA A 203 -10.90 23.96 13.77
C ALA A 203 -12.33 24.10 13.24
N HIS A 204 -12.84 25.33 13.23
CA HIS A 204 -14.10 25.64 12.59
C HIS A 204 -14.10 25.22 11.12
N THR A 205 -15.22 24.66 10.65
CA THR A 205 -15.35 24.07 9.31
C THR A 205 -14.91 25.00 8.19
N GLY A 206 -15.18 26.32 8.29
CA GLY A 206 -14.72 27.31 7.31
C GLY A 206 -13.19 27.38 7.19
N ARG A 207 -12.50 27.53 8.33
CA ARG A 207 -11.02 27.55 8.39
C ARG A 207 -10.42 26.24 7.89
N ARG A 208 -11.02 25.10 8.25
CA ARG A 208 -10.60 23.78 7.79
C ARG A 208 -10.76 23.61 6.27
N ARG A 209 -11.91 23.99 5.70
CA ARG A 209 -12.13 23.91 4.24
C ARG A 209 -11.18 24.81 3.46
N GLU A 210 -10.86 25.99 3.99
CA GLU A 210 -9.87 26.88 3.37
C GLU A 210 -8.47 26.26 3.41
N ALA A 211 -8.07 25.66 4.54
CA ALA A 211 -6.81 24.93 4.65
C ALA A 211 -6.74 23.74 3.68
N GLU A 212 -7.82 22.95 3.59
CA GLU A 212 -7.96 21.86 2.62
C GLU A 212 -7.77 22.38 1.19
N ALA A 213 -8.47 23.45 0.79
CA ALA A 213 -8.33 24.02 -0.56
C ALA A 213 -6.91 24.51 -0.88
N ARG A 214 -6.24 25.17 0.08
CA ARG A 214 -4.84 25.63 -0.10
C ARG A 214 -3.86 24.47 -0.21
N VAL A 215 -4.01 23.46 0.64
CA VAL A 215 -3.16 22.25 0.61
C VAL A 215 -3.40 21.48 -0.68
N ASP A 216 -4.65 21.28 -1.08
CA ASP A 216 -5.00 20.53 -2.29
C ASP A 216 -4.48 21.23 -3.55
N ALA A 217 -4.61 22.56 -3.63
CA ALA A 217 -4.05 23.35 -4.72
C ALA A 217 -2.50 23.27 -4.76
N ARG A 218 -1.83 23.30 -3.60
CA ARG A 218 -0.37 23.19 -3.49
C ARG A 218 0.15 21.80 -3.86
N LEU A 219 -0.56 20.75 -3.44
CA LEU A 219 -0.19 19.36 -3.69
C LEU A 219 -0.68 18.84 -5.05
N GLY A 220 -1.50 19.60 -5.78
CA GLY A 220 -2.13 19.14 -7.01
C GLY A 220 -3.06 17.95 -6.78
N TYR A 221 -3.72 17.87 -5.63
CA TYR A 221 -4.54 16.73 -5.25
C TYR A 221 -5.82 16.66 -6.10
N LEU A 222 -5.95 15.63 -6.94
CA LEU A 222 -7.08 15.45 -7.87
C LEU A 222 -8.26 14.65 -7.28
N GLY A 223 -8.22 14.27 -6.00
CA GLY A 223 -9.20 13.40 -5.36
C GLY A 223 -8.72 11.95 -5.19
N PRO A 224 -9.61 11.05 -4.71
CA PRO A 224 -9.30 9.63 -4.59
C PRO A 224 -8.98 9.03 -5.96
N ASN A 225 -8.18 7.96 -5.97
CA ASN A 225 -7.94 7.19 -7.19
C ASN A 225 -9.31 6.76 -7.75
N PRO A 226 -9.62 7.01 -9.04
CA PRO A 226 -10.91 6.64 -9.63
C PRO A 226 -11.21 5.13 -9.57
N VAL A 227 -10.19 4.29 -9.31
CA VAL A 227 -10.30 2.84 -9.11
C VAL A 227 -10.38 2.45 -7.63
N ALA A 228 -10.10 3.38 -6.71
CA ALA A 228 -10.26 3.15 -5.27
C ALA A 228 -11.70 3.43 -4.87
N LEU A 229 -12.56 2.45 -5.06
CA LEU A 229 -13.90 2.50 -4.47
C LEU A 229 -13.81 2.26 -2.96
N PRO A 230 -14.66 2.94 -2.17
CA PRO A 230 -14.74 2.69 -0.72
C PRO A 230 -15.14 1.23 -0.48
N ASP A 231 -14.56 0.63 0.56
CA ASP A 231 -14.95 -0.71 1.01
C ASP A 231 -16.43 -0.67 1.46
N ALA A 232 -17.23 -1.65 1.02
CA ALA A 232 -18.61 -1.86 1.46
C ALA A 232 -18.67 -2.42 2.88
#